data_AF-A0A822XMS7-F1
#
_entry.id   AF-A0A822XMS7-F1
#
_cell.length_a   1.000
_cell.length_b   1.000
_cell.length_c   1.000
_cell.angle_alpha   90.00
_cell.angle_beta   90.00
_cell.angle_gamma   90.00
#
_symmetry.space_group_name_H-M   'P 1'
#
loop_
_entity.id
_entity.type
_entity.pdbx_description
1 polymer ?
#
loop_
_entity_poly.entity_id
_entity_poly.type
_entity_poly.pdbx_seq_one_letter_code
_entity_poly.pdbx_strand_id
1 'polypeptide(L)'
;MTKMSFSTKNWSSHLLIARHASSSQTLRSTNFKVQTKTSMENGASSSSAALDEQQREEEEELFYYGAESGWVEARTSCDHLHTLSSDLSHIPAPGTPCTRCHHPAENWLCLCCKDVLCSRFINKHMLDHYQEQNHCLALSFSDLSVWCYACNAYLDAQVILQLRSVYETTYLLKFGEPPPFRMIECSQVSDNQAADSSVLKV
;
A
#
# COMPACT_ATOMS: atom_id res chain seq x y z
N MET A 1 42.11 2.36 20.23
CA MET A 1 41.62 3.64 19.68
C MET A 1 41.76 3.58 18.17
N THR A 2 40.71 3.18 17.45
CA THR A 2 40.69 3.22 15.97
C THR A 2 39.29 3.67 15.55
N LYS A 3 39.23 4.82 14.88
CA LYS A 3 38.02 5.52 14.45
C LYS A 3 37.32 4.72 13.35
N MET A 4 36.02 4.44 13.51
CA MET A 4 35.15 4.07 12.39
C MET A 4 34.43 5.34 11.90
N SER A 5 34.77 5.77 10.70
CA SER A 5 34.09 6.84 9.98
C SER A 5 32.75 6.32 9.45
N PHE A 6 31.64 6.87 9.94
CA PHE A 6 30.33 6.68 9.34
C PHE A 6 30.15 7.66 8.18
N SER A 7 30.09 7.12 6.97
CA SER A 7 29.70 7.87 5.77
C SER A 7 28.18 8.07 5.80
N THR A 8 27.74 9.28 6.10
CA THR A 8 26.35 9.71 5.96
C THR A 8 25.98 9.72 4.47
N LYS A 9 25.10 8.82 4.05
CA LYS A 9 24.43 8.92 2.75
C LYS A 9 22.97 9.28 2.99
N ASN A 10 22.68 10.51 2.56
CA ASN A 10 21.39 11.17 2.52
C ASN A 10 20.34 10.27 1.85
N TRP A 11 19.25 9.94 2.56
CA TRP A 11 18.05 9.39 1.94
C TRP A 11 16.91 10.37 2.21
N SER A 12 16.60 11.19 1.20
CA SER A 12 15.47 12.11 1.26
C SER A 12 14.18 11.32 1.25
N SER A 13 13.36 11.57 2.27
CA SER A 13 12.00 11.06 2.44
C SER A 13 11.09 11.61 1.35
N HIS A 14 10.68 10.77 0.41
CA HIS A 14 9.49 11.00 -0.40
C HIS A 14 8.72 9.69 -0.48
N LEU A 15 7.61 9.60 0.27
CA LEU A 15 6.59 8.59 0.02
C LEU A 15 6.07 8.81 -1.40
N LEU A 16 6.49 7.95 -2.33
CA LEU A 16 5.85 7.80 -3.63
C LEU A 16 5.00 6.55 -3.55
N ILE A 17 3.70 6.77 -3.37
CA ILE A 17 2.67 5.76 -3.57
C ILE A 17 2.80 5.22 -5.01
N ALA A 18 2.77 3.89 -5.12
CA ALA A 18 3.00 3.14 -6.34
C ALA A 18 2.20 3.69 -7.53
N ARG A 19 2.90 4.05 -8.61
CA ARG A 19 2.31 4.32 -9.91
C ARG A 19 1.99 3.01 -10.64
N HIS A 20 0.82 3.01 -11.27
CA HIS A 20 0.16 1.94 -12.03
C HIS A 20 1.02 1.20 -13.05
N ALA A 21 0.74 -0.09 -13.23
CA ALA A 21 1.03 -0.84 -14.45
C ALA A 21 -0.23 -1.63 -14.86
N SER A 22 -1.15 -0.96 -15.56
CA SER A 22 -2.18 -1.62 -16.36
C SER A 22 -1.62 -1.75 -17.78
N SER A 23 -1.50 -2.98 -18.29
CA SER A 23 -1.11 -3.26 -19.68
C SER A 23 -2.27 -3.96 -20.37
N SER A 24 -3.10 -3.19 -21.07
CA SER A 24 -4.04 -3.69 -22.06
C SER A 24 -3.47 -3.47 -23.46
N GLN A 25 -3.43 -4.55 -24.22
CA GLN A 25 -2.91 -4.63 -25.58
C GLN A 25 -3.75 -3.77 -26.54
N THR A 26 -3.11 -2.96 -27.38
CA THR A 26 -3.76 -2.17 -28.43
C THR A 26 -3.82 -2.97 -29.74
N LEU A 27 -5.03 -3.31 -30.18
CA LEU A 27 -5.31 -3.69 -31.56
C LEU A 27 -5.61 -2.42 -32.38
N ARG A 28 -4.83 -2.23 -33.44
CA ARG A 28 -5.07 -1.22 -34.49
C ARG A 28 -6.34 -1.57 -35.25
N SER A 29 -7.22 -0.58 -35.45
CA SER A 29 -8.04 -0.51 -36.65
C SER A 29 -8.32 0.95 -37.01
N THR A 30 -7.77 1.33 -38.16
CA THR A 30 -8.07 2.54 -38.91
C THR A 30 -9.49 2.47 -39.45
N ASN A 31 -10.28 3.54 -39.31
CA ASN A 31 -10.82 4.29 -40.45
C ASN A 31 -11.85 5.36 -40.06
N PHE A 32 -11.85 6.37 -40.92
CA PHE A 32 -13.00 7.13 -41.40
C PHE A 32 -13.29 8.51 -40.79
N LYS A 33 -13.55 9.40 -41.73
CA LYS A 33 -13.50 10.86 -41.72
C LYS A 33 -14.92 11.37 -41.82
N VAL A 34 -15.34 12.31 -40.98
CA VAL A 34 -16.41 13.24 -41.33
C VAL A 34 -16.05 14.63 -40.81
N GLN A 35 -15.87 15.56 -41.75
CA GLN A 35 -15.83 16.98 -41.52
C GLN A 35 -17.26 17.51 -41.54
N THR A 36 -17.61 18.36 -40.57
CA THR A 36 -18.64 19.37 -40.76
C THR A 36 -18.08 20.73 -40.33
N LYS A 37 -18.02 21.65 -41.29
CA LYS A 37 -17.84 23.09 -41.08
C LYS A 37 -19.23 23.69 -40.89
N THR A 38 -19.41 24.53 -39.87
CA THR A 38 -20.35 25.67 -39.94
C THR A 38 -19.86 26.80 -39.06
N SER A 39 -20.09 28.02 -39.54
CA SER A 39 -19.48 29.29 -39.18
C SER A 39 -20.16 30.01 -38.00
N MET A 40 -19.50 31.11 -37.61
CA MET A 40 -19.88 32.24 -36.74
C MET A 40 -21.37 32.68 -36.89
N GLU A 41 -22.03 33.34 -35.93
CA GLU A 41 -21.82 34.73 -35.48
C GLU A 41 -22.66 35.09 -34.22
N ASN A 42 -22.07 35.94 -33.36
CA ASN A 42 -22.59 37.09 -32.59
C ASN A 42 -23.93 37.09 -31.80
N GLY A 43 -23.87 37.59 -30.56
CA GLY A 43 -25.00 38.22 -29.87
C GLY A 43 -24.77 38.48 -28.37
N ALA A 44 -24.55 39.73 -28.00
CA ALA A 44 -24.38 40.18 -26.62
C ALA A 44 -25.71 40.26 -25.84
N SER A 45 -25.72 39.93 -24.54
CA SER A 45 -26.14 40.80 -23.42
C SER A 45 -26.58 40.02 -22.16
N SER A 46 -25.91 40.35 -21.06
CA SER A 46 -26.31 40.40 -19.64
C SER A 46 -27.60 39.68 -19.16
N SER A 47 -27.46 38.77 -18.20
CA SER A 47 -28.33 38.75 -17.01
C SER A 47 -27.70 37.94 -15.86
N SER A 48 -27.65 38.57 -14.69
CA SER A 48 -26.98 38.19 -13.45
C SER A 48 -27.69 37.10 -12.62
N ALA A 49 -27.94 35.93 -13.22
CA ALA A 49 -28.53 34.78 -12.52
C ALA A 49 -27.77 33.44 -12.72
N ALA A 50 -26.69 33.44 -13.51
CA ALA A 50 -26.02 32.21 -13.98
C ALA A 50 -24.94 31.64 -13.04
N LEU A 51 -24.70 32.25 -11.87
CA LEU A 51 -23.59 31.85 -11.00
C LEU A 51 -23.93 30.71 -10.02
N ASP A 52 -25.22 30.39 -9.80
CA ASP A 52 -25.64 29.37 -8.82
C ASP A 52 -25.96 27.98 -9.42
N GLU A 53 -26.16 27.90 -10.74
CA GLU A 53 -26.34 26.63 -11.46
C GLU A 53 -25.01 26.08 -11.98
N GLN A 54 -24.07 26.94 -12.42
CA GLN A 54 -22.72 26.51 -12.82
C GLN A 54 -21.90 25.92 -11.66
N GLN A 55 -22.05 26.46 -10.44
CA GLN A 55 -21.33 25.95 -9.28
C GLN A 55 -21.82 24.57 -8.83
N ARG A 56 -23.06 24.18 -9.16
CA ARG A 56 -23.64 22.90 -8.75
C ARG A 56 -23.26 21.76 -9.71
N GLU A 57 -23.14 22.07 -11.00
CA GLU A 57 -22.68 21.12 -12.02
C GLU A 57 -21.16 20.88 -11.93
N GLU A 58 -20.35 21.91 -11.64
CA GLU A 58 -18.89 21.77 -11.46
C GLU A 58 -18.51 20.97 -10.20
N GLU A 59 -19.26 21.09 -9.10
CA GLU A 59 -19.05 20.30 -7.87
C GLU A 59 -19.47 18.83 -8.04
N GLU A 60 -20.56 18.55 -8.74
CA GLU A 60 -20.96 17.17 -9.09
C GLU A 60 -20.00 16.53 -10.10
N GLU A 61 -19.48 17.30 -11.07
CA GLU A 61 -18.48 16.83 -12.03
C GLU A 61 -17.12 16.56 -11.35
N LEU A 62 -16.71 17.38 -10.37
CA LEU A 62 -15.52 17.15 -9.54
C LEU A 62 -15.67 15.90 -8.64
N PHE A 63 -16.88 15.66 -8.12
CA PHE A 63 -17.19 14.47 -7.34
C PHE A 63 -17.23 13.19 -8.21
N TYR A 64 -17.56 13.32 -9.50
CA TYR A 64 -17.56 12.22 -10.48
C TYR A 64 -16.17 11.94 -11.06
N TYR A 65 -15.34 12.96 -11.32
CA TYR A 65 -13.95 12.83 -11.78
C TYR A 65 -12.96 12.44 -10.67
N GLY A 66 -13.30 12.64 -9.40
CA GLY A 66 -12.50 12.18 -8.25
C GLY A 66 -12.37 10.65 -8.18
N ALA A 67 -13.30 9.91 -8.78
CA ALA A 67 -13.29 8.46 -8.82
C ALA A 67 -12.21 7.86 -9.77
N GLU A 68 -11.56 8.68 -10.61
CA GLU A 68 -10.47 8.25 -11.50
C GLU A 68 -9.08 8.42 -10.86
N SER A 69 -9.02 8.96 -9.63
CA SER A 69 -7.81 8.91 -8.84
C SER A 69 -7.61 7.47 -8.37
N GLY A 70 -6.89 6.67 -9.17
CA GLY A 70 -6.67 5.23 -8.98
C GLY A 70 -5.85 4.87 -7.73
N TRP A 71 -6.26 5.35 -6.56
CA TRP A 71 -5.77 4.99 -5.25
C TRP A 71 -6.19 3.57 -4.95
N VAL A 72 -5.21 2.73 -4.60
CA VAL A 72 -5.47 1.38 -4.14
C VAL A 72 -5.48 1.41 -2.62
N GLU A 73 -6.65 1.21 -2.02
CA GLU A 73 -6.79 1.08 -0.57
C GLU A 73 -6.24 -0.27 -0.11
N ALA A 74 -5.41 -0.25 0.94
CA ALA A 74 -4.86 -1.46 1.52
C ALA A 74 -5.93 -2.20 2.33
N ARG A 75 -5.97 -3.53 2.21
CA ARG A 75 -6.90 -4.33 3.00
C ARG A 75 -6.47 -4.38 4.46
N THR A 76 -7.44 -4.31 5.36
CA THR A 76 -7.25 -4.42 6.81
C THR A 76 -7.42 -5.85 7.35
N SER A 77 -7.71 -6.82 6.47
CA SER A 77 -7.81 -8.24 6.79
C SER A 77 -7.38 -9.11 5.60
N CYS A 78 -6.94 -10.34 5.88
CA CYS A 78 -6.55 -11.31 4.87
C CYS A 78 -6.61 -12.74 5.44
N ASP A 79 -7.25 -13.67 4.72
CA ASP A 79 -7.37 -15.07 5.15
C ASP A 79 -6.02 -15.81 5.15
N HIS A 80 -5.02 -15.28 4.46
CA HIS A 80 -3.70 -15.89 4.35
C HIS A 80 -2.75 -15.56 5.51
N LEU A 81 -3.18 -14.77 6.51
CA LEU A 81 -2.33 -14.42 7.67
C LEU A 81 -1.89 -15.64 8.49
N HIS A 82 -2.59 -16.77 8.37
CA HIS A 82 -2.21 -18.03 9.02
C HIS A 82 -0.91 -18.64 8.47
N THR A 83 -0.45 -18.23 7.28
CA THR A 83 0.78 -18.76 6.65
C THR A 83 2.06 -18.05 7.12
N LEU A 84 1.93 -17.05 7.99
CA LEU A 84 3.06 -16.29 8.51
C LEU A 84 4.00 -17.20 9.31
N SER A 85 5.30 -16.87 9.27
CA SER A 85 6.29 -17.50 10.15
C SER A 85 5.93 -17.25 11.62
N SER A 86 6.21 -18.22 12.48
CA SER A 86 6.01 -18.08 13.93
C SER A 86 6.97 -17.08 14.58
N ASP A 87 8.12 -16.85 13.95
CA ASP A 87 9.16 -15.93 14.43
C ASP A 87 9.34 -14.80 13.43
N LEU A 88 8.71 -13.66 13.66
CA LEU A 88 8.85 -12.47 12.82
C LEU A 88 9.66 -11.33 13.47
N SER A 89 10.29 -11.59 14.61
CA SER A 89 11.20 -10.65 15.27
C SER A 89 12.64 -10.81 14.81
N HIS A 90 13.03 -12.01 14.35
CA HIS A 90 14.35 -12.24 13.76
C HIS A 90 14.26 -12.30 12.24
N ILE A 91 14.41 -11.14 11.60
CA ILE A 91 14.36 -11.00 10.14
C ILE A 91 15.69 -10.48 9.58
N PRO A 92 16.00 -10.79 8.31
CA PRO A 92 17.11 -10.18 7.61
C PRO A 92 16.98 -8.64 7.56
N ALA A 93 18.11 -7.94 7.60
CA ALA A 93 18.12 -6.48 7.51
C ALA A 93 17.63 -6.00 6.14
N PRO A 94 16.98 -4.82 6.03
CA PRO A 94 16.47 -4.28 4.76
C PRO A 94 17.51 -4.12 3.63
N GLY A 95 18.81 -4.06 3.97
CA GLY A 95 19.91 -4.02 2.99
C GLY A 95 20.34 -5.39 2.45
N THR A 96 19.67 -6.47 2.83
CA THR A 96 19.99 -7.83 2.38
C THR A 96 19.72 -7.96 0.86
N PRO A 97 20.69 -8.42 0.06
CA PRO A 97 20.49 -8.61 -1.38
C PRO A 97 19.60 -9.82 -1.66
N CYS A 98 19.07 -9.90 -2.89
CA CYS A 98 18.34 -11.09 -3.33
C CYS A 98 19.20 -12.35 -3.20
N THR A 99 18.68 -13.41 -2.59
CA THR A 99 19.43 -14.66 -2.39
C THR A 99 19.71 -15.42 -3.70
N ARG A 100 18.91 -15.21 -4.75
CA ARG A 100 19.07 -15.86 -6.06
C ARG A 100 20.02 -15.13 -7.02
N CYS A 101 19.85 -13.82 -7.22
CA CYS A 101 20.69 -13.04 -8.17
C CYS A 101 21.61 -12.00 -7.52
N HIS A 102 21.60 -11.89 -6.19
CA HIS A 102 22.38 -10.89 -5.45
C HIS A 102 22.11 -9.43 -5.81
N HIS A 103 20.97 -9.13 -6.45
CA HIS A 103 20.57 -7.76 -6.73
C HIS A 103 20.35 -6.98 -5.41
N PRO A 104 20.92 -5.77 -5.26
CA PRO A 104 20.93 -5.05 -3.97
C PRO A 104 19.68 -4.20 -3.71
N ALA A 105 18.86 -3.95 -4.74
CA ALA A 105 17.71 -3.05 -4.66
C ALA A 105 16.39 -3.77 -4.98
N GLU A 106 15.27 -3.15 -4.54
CA GLU A 106 13.90 -3.64 -4.77
C GLU A 106 13.70 -5.08 -4.27
N ASN A 107 14.23 -5.37 -3.08
CA ASN A 107 14.12 -6.67 -2.45
C ASN A 107 12.92 -6.74 -1.51
N TRP A 108 12.34 -7.93 -1.46
CA TRP A 108 11.18 -8.27 -0.66
C TRP A 108 11.56 -9.41 0.29
N LEU A 109 11.00 -9.39 1.48
CA LEU A 109 11.10 -10.43 2.49
C LEU A 109 9.84 -11.30 2.44
N CYS A 110 10.00 -12.60 2.20
CA CYS A 110 8.91 -13.56 2.33
C CYS A 110 8.53 -13.70 3.81
N LEU A 111 7.28 -13.47 4.17
CA LEU A 111 6.83 -13.54 5.57
C LEU A 111 6.56 -14.97 6.06
N CYS A 112 6.52 -15.95 5.15
CA CYS A 112 6.38 -17.37 5.50
C CYS A 112 7.73 -18.02 5.90
N CYS A 113 8.78 -17.83 5.07
CA CYS A 113 10.08 -18.50 5.24
C CYS A 113 11.29 -17.58 5.46
N LYS A 114 11.11 -16.26 5.41
CA LYS A 114 12.17 -15.22 5.56
C LYS A 114 13.18 -15.11 4.43
N ASP A 115 12.96 -15.76 3.29
CA ASP A 115 13.80 -15.54 2.11
C ASP A 115 13.71 -14.10 1.60
N VAL A 116 14.84 -13.56 1.16
CA VAL A 116 14.93 -12.22 0.56
C VAL A 116 15.13 -12.34 -0.95
N LEU A 117 14.15 -11.85 -1.72
CA LEU A 117 14.13 -12.03 -3.17
C LEU A 117 13.77 -10.72 -3.88
N CYS A 118 14.30 -10.50 -5.08
CA CYS A 118 14.02 -9.28 -5.82
C CYS A 118 12.57 -9.25 -6.32
N SER A 119 12.03 -8.03 -6.46
CA SER A 119 10.67 -7.77 -6.88
C SER A 119 10.38 -8.26 -8.31
N ARG A 120 9.09 -8.22 -8.67
CA ARG A 120 8.60 -8.46 -10.03
C ARG A 120 9.13 -7.49 -11.09
N PHE A 121 9.67 -6.34 -10.68
CA PHE A 121 10.21 -5.32 -11.56
C PHE A 121 11.72 -5.50 -11.86
N ILE A 122 12.40 -6.37 -11.09
CA ILE A 122 13.79 -6.76 -11.35
C ILE A 122 13.81 -8.10 -12.10
N ASN A 123 14.00 -9.22 -11.40
CA ASN A 123 14.06 -10.57 -12.00
C ASN A 123 12.89 -11.46 -11.55
N LYS A 124 11.89 -10.93 -10.86
CA LYS A 124 10.66 -11.66 -10.46
C LYS A 124 10.84 -12.81 -9.49
N HIS A 125 12.01 -12.97 -8.87
CA HIS A 125 12.26 -14.07 -7.95
C HIS A 125 11.27 -14.18 -6.78
N MET A 126 10.74 -13.08 -6.23
CA MET A 126 9.71 -13.18 -5.20
C MET A 126 8.35 -13.68 -5.76
N LEU A 127 8.04 -13.35 -7.02
CA LEU A 127 6.86 -13.88 -7.70
C LEU A 127 7.03 -15.37 -8.02
N ASP A 128 8.20 -15.76 -8.54
CA ASP A 128 8.52 -17.17 -8.82
C ASP A 128 8.47 -18.00 -7.53
N HIS A 129 9.00 -17.46 -6.43
CA HIS A 129 8.94 -18.10 -5.11
C HIS A 129 7.52 -18.32 -4.61
N TYR A 130 6.62 -17.35 -4.80
CA TYR A 130 5.21 -17.56 -4.51
C TYR A 130 4.63 -18.72 -5.34
N GLN A 131 4.96 -18.81 -6.63
CA GLN A 131 4.45 -19.88 -7.49
C GLN A 131 5.02 -21.26 -7.14
N GLU A 132 6.28 -21.32 -6.71
CA GLU A 132 6.97 -22.56 -6.35
C GLU A 132 6.58 -23.08 -4.96
N GLN A 133 6.47 -22.19 -3.97
CA GLN A 133 6.31 -22.54 -2.56
C GLN A 133 4.91 -22.25 -2.01
N ASN A 134 4.06 -21.58 -2.79
CA ASN A 134 2.76 -21.06 -2.35
C ASN A 134 2.85 -20.09 -1.14
N HIS A 135 4.00 -19.43 -0.97
CA HIS A 135 4.21 -18.39 0.04
C HIS A 135 3.70 -17.05 -0.45
N CYS A 136 2.48 -16.69 -0.06
CA CYS A 136 1.77 -15.56 -0.67
C CYS A 136 2.02 -14.20 -0.01
N LEU A 137 2.60 -14.14 1.19
CA LEU A 137 2.80 -12.89 1.94
C LEU A 137 4.26 -12.43 1.86
N ALA A 138 4.47 -11.20 1.41
CA ALA A 138 5.80 -10.59 1.34
C ALA A 138 5.79 -9.12 1.78
N LEU A 139 6.87 -8.69 2.45
CA LEU A 139 7.10 -7.30 2.86
C LEU A 139 8.19 -6.67 1.99
N SER A 140 7.96 -5.45 1.53
CA SER A 140 8.91 -4.67 0.74
C SER A 140 9.95 -4.00 1.64
N PHE A 141 11.25 -4.18 1.36
CA PHE A 141 12.28 -3.40 2.05
C PHE A 141 12.38 -1.95 1.55
N SER A 142 11.79 -1.60 0.39
CA SER A 142 11.83 -0.24 -0.17
C SER A 142 10.89 0.73 0.54
N ASP A 143 9.69 0.29 0.91
CA ASP A 143 8.63 1.15 1.47
C ASP A 143 7.87 0.52 2.65
N LEU A 144 8.26 -0.67 3.11
CA LEU A 144 7.61 -1.42 4.19
C LEU A 144 6.15 -1.81 3.91
N SER A 145 5.71 -1.73 2.65
CA SER A 145 4.41 -2.23 2.24
C SER A 145 4.36 -3.76 2.32
N VAL A 146 3.19 -4.32 2.65
CA VAL A 146 2.96 -5.77 2.66
C VAL A 146 2.03 -6.12 1.50
N TRP A 147 2.42 -7.14 0.75
CA TRP A 147 1.67 -7.63 -0.41
C TRP A 147 1.24 -9.08 -0.20
N CYS A 148 -0.01 -9.36 -0.55
CA CYS A 148 -0.52 -10.73 -0.68
C CYS A 148 -0.67 -11.09 -2.16
N TYR A 149 0.13 -12.02 -2.64
CA TYR A 149 0.08 -12.49 -4.03
C TYR A 149 -1.23 -13.22 -4.36
N ALA A 150 -1.78 -13.98 -3.41
CA ALA A 150 -3.03 -14.71 -3.61
C ALA A 150 -4.25 -13.78 -3.71
N CYS A 151 -4.30 -12.72 -2.87
CA CYS A 151 -5.35 -11.71 -2.93
C CYS A 151 -5.12 -10.63 -3.99
N ASN A 152 -3.92 -10.58 -4.58
CA ASN A 152 -3.47 -9.50 -5.45
C ASN A 152 -3.73 -8.11 -4.85
N ALA A 153 -3.39 -7.92 -3.56
CA ALA A 153 -3.71 -6.72 -2.80
C ALA A 153 -2.62 -6.38 -1.78
N TYR A 154 -2.48 -5.08 -1.50
CA TYR A 154 -1.72 -4.58 -0.36
C TYR A 154 -2.47 -4.80 0.95
N LEU A 155 -1.74 -5.04 2.03
CA LEU A 155 -2.24 -5.20 3.38
C LEU A 155 -1.74 -4.08 4.28
N ASP A 156 -2.61 -3.55 5.13
CA ASP A 156 -2.23 -2.55 6.13
C ASP A 156 -1.57 -3.22 7.35
N ALA A 157 -0.24 -3.18 7.40
CA ALA A 157 0.55 -3.77 8.48
C ALA A 157 0.39 -3.10 9.85
N GLN A 158 -0.16 -1.88 9.90
CA GLN A 158 -0.38 -1.16 11.16
C GLN A 158 -1.73 -1.53 11.77
N VAL A 159 -2.73 -1.79 10.94
CA VAL A 159 -4.04 -2.26 11.38
C VAL A 159 -3.99 -3.76 11.73
N ILE A 160 -3.39 -4.59 10.88
CA ILE A 160 -3.34 -6.04 11.06
C ILE A 160 -2.36 -6.43 12.18
N LEU A 161 -2.89 -6.92 13.29
CA LEU A 161 -2.13 -7.29 14.49
C LEU A 161 -0.99 -8.27 14.21
N GLN A 162 -1.23 -9.31 13.40
CA GLN A 162 -0.21 -10.32 13.10
C GLN A 162 1.00 -9.76 12.34
N LEU A 163 0.86 -8.60 11.68
CA LEU A 163 1.93 -7.97 10.90
C LEU A 163 2.70 -6.91 11.70
N ARG A 164 2.24 -6.52 12.89
CA ARG A 164 2.88 -5.43 13.65
C ARG A 164 4.32 -5.75 14.02
N SER A 165 4.59 -6.95 14.52
CA SER A 165 5.93 -7.36 14.95
C SER A 165 6.97 -7.26 13.81
N VAL A 166 6.63 -7.77 12.62
CA VAL A 166 7.53 -7.66 11.47
C VAL A 166 7.67 -6.21 11.00
N TYR A 167 6.58 -5.43 11.00
CA TYR A 167 6.61 -4.04 10.58
C TYR A 167 7.49 -3.19 11.50
N GLU A 168 7.28 -3.27 12.81
CA GLU A 168 8.06 -2.55 13.83
C GLU A 168 9.54 -2.93 13.77
N THR A 169 9.84 -4.23 13.68
CA THR A 169 11.21 -4.73 13.56
C THR A 169 11.88 -4.20 12.29
N THR A 170 11.20 -4.29 11.14
CA THR A 170 11.76 -3.82 9.86
C THR A 170 11.94 -2.31 9.86
N TYR A 171 10.99 -1.56 10.43
CA TYR A 171 11.06 -0.10 10.55
C TYR A 171 12.27 0.30 11.38
N LEU A 172 12.45 -0.30 12.56
CA LEU A 172 13.60 -0.04 13.42
C LEU A 172 14.92 -0.37 12.73
N LEU A 173 15.01 -1.52 12.04
CA LEU A 173 16.21 -1.89 11.29
C LEU A 173 16.50 -0.92 10.13
N LYS A 174 15.47 -0.35 9.52
CA LYS A 174 15.60 0.57 8.38
C LYS A 174 15.97 1.99 8.80
N PHE A 175 15.32 2.50 9.84
CA PHE A 175 15.39 3.92 10.21
C PHE A 175 16.16 4.18 11.51
N GLY A 176 16.42 3.15 12.31
CA GLY A 176 17.15 3.28 13.59
C GLY A 176 16.32 3.87 14.73
N GLU A 177 15.02 4.08 14.52
CA GLU A 177 14.06 4.61 15.50
C GLU A 177 12.74 3.82 15.43
N PRO A 178 11.90 3.84 16.49
CA PRO A 178 10.60 3.17 16.45
C PRO A 178 9.64 3.85 15.46
N PRO A 179 8.68 3.10 14.88
CA PRO A 179 7.68 3.69 14.01
C PRO A 179 6.83 4.74 14.73
N PRO A 180 6.35 5.79 14.04
CA PRO A 180 5.44 6.76 14.62
C PRO A 180 4.16 6.06 15.10
N PHE A 181 3.69 6.44 16.29
CA PHE A 181 2.48 5.87 16.86
C PHE A 181 1.28 6.14 15.96
N ARG A 182 0.62 5.11 15.44
CA ARG A 182 -0.73 5.21 14.87
C ARG A 182 -1.72 4.72 15.90
N MET A 183 -2.65 5.58 16.31
CA MET A 183 -3.75 5.16 17.16
C MET A 183 -4.58 4.13 16.40
N ILE A 184 -4.71 2.93 16.96
CA ILE A 184 -5.68 1.94 16.50
C ILE A 184 -6.98 2.29 17.21
N GLU A 185 -7.95 2.85 16.47
CA GLU A 185 -9.32 2.93 16.96
C GLU A 185 -9.91 1.52 17.00
N CYS A 186 -9.77 0.88 18.15
CA CYS A 186 -10.47 -0.35 18.47
C CYS A 186 -11.90 0.03 18.85
N SER A 187 -12.87 -0.19 17.95
CA SER A 187 -14.30 -0.07 18.27
C SER A 187 -14.60 -0.95 19.48
N GLN A 188 -14.99 -0.30 20.58
CA GLN A 188 -15.32 -0.94 21.85
C GLN A 188 -16.53 -1.85 21.65
N VAL A 189 -16.36 -3.15 21.80
CA VAL A 189 -17.48 -4.05 22.13
C VAL A 189 -17.83 -3.76 23.58
N SER A 190 -18.88 -2.97 23.77
CA SER A 190 -19.49 -2.71 25.07
C SER A 190 -20.30 -3.94 25.50
N ASP A 191 -19.68 -4.84 26.25
CA ASP A 191 -20.42 -5.80 27.06
C ASP A 191 -20.89 -5.10 28.34
N ASN A 192 -22.14 -4.63 28.28
CA ASN A 192 -22.91 -4.27 29.46
C ASN A 192 -23.38 -5.55 30.16
N GLN A 193 -22.78 -5.90 31.30
CA GLN A 193 -23.48 -6.72 32.29
C GLN A 193 -23.33 -6.10 33.68
N ALA A 194 -24.45 -5.56 34.13
CA ALA A 194 -24.64 -4.91 35.41
C ALA A 194 -24.42 -5.88 36.59
N ALA A 195 -23.92 -5.30 37.68
CA ALA A 195 -23.81 -5.92 38.98
C ALA A 195 -25.17 -6.37 39.53
N ASP A 196 -25.18 -7.49 40.26
CA ASP A 196 -26.06 -7.63 41.41
C ASP A 196 -25.29 -8.22 42.60
N SER A 197 -25.43 -7.54 43.72
CA SER A 197 -24.81 -7.81 45.01
C SER A 197 -25.78 -8.63 45.84
N SER A 198 -25.30 -9.71 46.46
CA SER A 198 -25.98 -10.27 47.63
C SER A 198 -24.98 -10.89 48.60
N VAL A 199 -24.84 -10.16 49.70
CA VAL A 199 -24.27 -10.53 50.99
C VAL A 199 -24.80 -11.88 51.48
N LEU A 200 -23.92 -12.72 52.05
CA LEU A 200 -24.25 -13.55 53.22
C LEU A 200 -22.97 -13.93 53.97
N LYS A 201 -22.81 -13.35 55.17
CA LYS A 201 -21.98 -13.84 56.26
C LYS A 201 -22.58 -15.16 56.77
N VAL A 202 -21.75 -16.21 56.91
CA VAL A 202 -21.82 -17.18 58.01
C VAL A 202 -20.38 -17.56 58.37
#